data_AF-A0A0A0CZB9-F1
#
_entry.id   AF-A0A0A0CZB9-F1
#
_cell.length_a   1.000
_cell.length_b   1.000
_cell.length_c   1.000
_cell.angle_alpha   90.00
_cell.angle_beta   90.00
_cell.angle_gamma   90.00
#
_symmetry.space_group_name_H-M   'P 1'
#
loop_
_entity.id
_entity.type
_entity.pdbx_description
1 polymer ?
#
loop_
_entity_poly.entity_id
_entity_poly.type
_entity_poly.pdbx_seq_one_letter_code
_entity_poly.pdbx_strand_id
1 'polypeptide(L)'
;MIAAGPDSFRLTFNEPVSPLVLRLVQPDGTAIALGDARLEDATLVIPAPAGLGHGTHVLSWRVVSEDGHPVGGSVVFSIGEPGAAPPPQAADIADRPVEAAIWLARIAIYAALFLGVGAAAFRAVVAPLPH
;
A
#
# COMPACT_ATOMS: atom_id res chain seq x y z
N MET A 1 3.18 22.69 -8.03
CA MET A 1 3.35 22.42 -9.48
C MET A 1 4.81 22.67 -9.83
N ILE A 2 5.35 21.95 -10.80
CA ILE A 2 6.70 22.11 -11.31
C ILE A 2 6.67 22.27 -12.83
N ALA A 3 7.57 23.08 -13.37
CA ALA A 3 7.54 23.45 -14.79
C ALA A 3 7.92 22.29 -15.73
N ALA A 4 8.84 21.43 -15.30
CA ALA A 4 9.30 20.26 -16.02
C ALA A 4 9.46 19.07 -15.05
N GLY A 5 9.48 17.86 -15.59
CA GLY A 5 9.77 16.66 -14.80
C GLY A 5 11.16 16.76 -14.14
N PRO A 6 11.29 16.39 -12.86
CA PRO A 6 12.59 16.41 -12.19
C PRO A 6 13.45 15.26 -12.68
N ASP A 7 14.78 15.40 -12.62
CA ASP A 7 15.71 14.30 -12.93
C ASP A 7 15.79 13.26 -11.80
N SER A 8 15.49 13.68 -10.57
CA SER A 8 15.46 12.82 -9.39
C SER A 8 14.49 13.31 -8.33
N PHE A 9 13.97 12.39 -7.53
CA PHE A 9 13.22 12.66 -6.32
C PHE A 9 14.14 12.51 -5.11
N ARG A 10 14.02 13.43 -4.14
CA ARG A 10 14.78 13.38 -2.89
C ARG A 10 13.80 13.36 -1.72
N LEU A 11 13.86 12.31 -0.91
CA LEU A 11 13.06 12.15 0.30
C LEU A 11 14.00 12.22 1.51
N THR A 12 13.93 13.28 2.29
CA THR A 12 14.75 13.45 3.50
C THR A 12 13.97 12.99 4.71
N PHE A 13 14.60 12.10 5.49
CA PHE A 13 14.09 11.54 6.72
C PHE A 13 14.91 12.09 7.91
N ASN A 14 14.36 11.94 9.12
CA ASN A 14 15.03 12.31 10.37
C ASN A 14 16.15 11.33 10.76
N GLU A 15 16.14 10.12 10.19
CA GLU A 15 17.08 9.04 10.47
C GLU A 15 17.35 8.22 9.20
N PRO A 16 18.41 7.41 9.15
CA PRO A 16 18.68 6.50 8.03
C PRO A 16 17.54 5.48 7.85
N VAL A 17 17.13 5.29 6.60
CA VAL A 17 16.04 4.38 6.24
C VAL A 17 16.42 3.48 5.07
N SER A 18 15.87 2.26 5.02
CA SER A 18 16.00 1.35 3.89
C SER A 18 14.71 1.31 3.06
N PRO A 19 14.78 1.45 1.72
CA PRO A 19 13.59 1.40 0.87
C PRO A 19 13.02 -0.02 0.78
N LEU A 20 11.70 -0.16 0.98
CA LEU A 20 10.96 -1.40 0.74
C LEU A 20 10.19 -1.34 -0.58
N VAL A 21 9.45 -0.24 -0.78
CA VAL A 21 8.60 -0.04 -1.96
C VAL A 21 8.71 1.42 -2.38
N LEU A 22 8.98 1.66 -3.66
CA LEU A 22 8.96 2.98 -4.26
C LEU A 22 8.16 2.90 -5.57
N ARG A 23 7.17 3.77 -5.73
CA ARG A 23 6.25 3.72 -6.87
C ARG A 23 5.80 5.10 -7.27
N LEU A 24 5.81 5.36 -8.57
CA LEU A 24 5.29 6.57 -9.18
C LEU A 24 4.01 6.25 -9.93
N VAL A 25 2.91 6.91 -9.58
CA VAL A 25 1.65 6.86 -10.32
C VAL A 25 1.60 8.03 -11.29
N GLN A 26 1.37 7.73 -12.56
CA GLN A 26 1.26 8.69 -13.64
C GLN A 26 -0.18 9.24 -13.77
N PRO A 27 -0.41 10.32 -14.56
CA PRO A 27 -1.72 10.93 -14.73
C PRO A 27 -2.77 10.00 -15.36
N ASP A 28 -2.32 8.99 -16.11
CA ASP A 28 -3.16 7.95 -16.70
C ASP A 28 -3.54 6.83 -15.70
N GLY A 29 -3.08 6.92 -14.45
CA GLY A 29 -3.29 5.94 -13.39
C GLY A 29 -2.34 4.74 -13.45
N THR A 30 -1.41 4.68 -14.41
CA THR A 30 -0.39 3.63 -14.46
C THR A 30 0.62 3.84 -13.35
N ALA A 31 1.11 2.73 -12.79
CA ALA A 31 2.03 2.76 -11.66
C ALA A 31 3.36 2.09 -12.01
N ILE A 32 4.43 2.86 -11.94
CA ILE A 32 5.80 2.43 -12.24
C ILE A 32 6.52 2.17 -10.92
N ALA A 33 7.16 1.01 -10.79
CA ALA A 33 8.07 0.73 -9.66
C ALA A 33 9.41 1.43 -9.89
N LEU A 34 9.94 2.08 -8.85
CA LEU A 34 11.24 2.75 -8.88
C LEU A 34 12.26 1.87 -8.15
N GLY A 35 13.33 1.44 -8.84
CA GLY A 35 14.29 0.45 -8.32
C GLY A 35 15.64 1.02 -7.87
N ASP A 36 16.11 2.10 -8.49
CA ASP A 36 17.51 2.55 -8.37
C ASP A 36 17.73 3.61 -7.28
N ALA A 37 17.02 3.50 -6.16
CA ALA A 37 17.14 4.45 -5.07
C ALA A 37 18.46 4.29 -4.31
N ARG A 38 19.12 5.40 -4.01
CA ARG A 38 20.36 5.46 -3.25
C ARG A 38 20.15 6.25 -1.97
N LEU A 39 20.68 5.76 -0.86
CA LEU A 39 20.65 6.47 0.41
C LEU A 39 21.93 7.33 0.53
N GLU A 40 21.75 8.62 0.68
CA GLU A 40 22.79 9.60 1.01
C GLU A 40 22.49 10.13 2.42
N ASP A 41 23.20 9.62 3.43
CA ASP A 41 22.93 9.87 4.86
C ASP A 41 21.50 9.49 5.27
N ALA A 42 20.63 10.49 5.48
CA ALA A 42 19.21 10.33 5.78
C ALA A 42 18.31 10.76 4.60
N THR A 43 18.87 10.91 3.40
CA THR A 43 18.13 11.30 2.20
C THR A 43 18.13 10.20 1.16
N LEU A 44 16.94 9.74 0.78
CA LEU A 44 16.76 8.78 -0.30
C LEU A 44 16.66 9.52 -1.64
N VAL A 45 17.63 9.29 -2.52
CA VAL A 45 17.70 9.83 -3.88
C VAL A 45 17.22 8.78 -4.87
N ILE A 46 16.14 9.09 -5.59
CA ILE A 46 15.47 8.17 -6.50
C ILE A 46 15.51 8.77 -7.91
N PRO A 47 16.17 8.13 -8.88
CA PRO A 47 16.16 8.59 -10.27
C PRO A 47 14.73 8.66 -10.81
N ALA A 48 14.37 9.76 -11.46
CA ALA A 48 13.07 9.88 -12.10
C ALA A 48 13.09 9.16 -13.46
N PRO A 49 12.01 8.46 -13.84
CA PRO A 49 11.88 7.92 -15.19
C PRO A 49 11.95 9.01 -16.24
N ALA A 50 12.62 8.76 -17.36
CA ALA A 50 12.63 9.70 -18.48
C ALA A 50 11.23 9.84 -19.08
N GLY A 51 10.89 11.06 -19.53
CA GLY A 51 9.65 11.30 -20.26
C GLY A 51 8.39 11.35 -19.40
N LEU A 52 8.49 11.85 -18.17
CA LEU A 52 7.30 12.14 -17.36
C LEU A 52 6.39 13.13 -18.10
N GLY A 53 5.17 12.68 -18.40
CA GLY A 53 4.16 13.49 -19.08
C GLY A 53 3.70 14.67 -18.22
N HIS A 54 2.94 15.59 -18.83
CA HIS A 54 2.30 16.66 -18.08
C HIS A 54 1.08 16.12 -17.32
N GLY A 55 0.77 16.73 -16.17
CA GLY A 55 -0.38 16.37 -15.33
C GLY A 55 0.01 15.91 -13.92
N THR A 56 -0.98 15.35 -13.21
CA THR A 56 -0.85 15.00 -11.79
C THR A 56 -0.24 13.62 -11.60
N HIS A 57 0.83 13.56 -10.82
CA HIS A 57 1.58 12.38 -10.46
C HIS A 57 1.53 12.16 -8.95
N VAL A 58 1.69 10.92 -8.53
CA VAL A 58 1.79 10.56 -7.10
C VAL A 58 3.05 9.74 -6.88
N LEU A 59 3.98 10.28 -6.11
CA LEU A 59 5.12 9.52 -5.60
C LEU A 59 4.70 8.87 -4.29
N SER A 60 4.74 7.55 -4.23
CA SER A 60 4.44 6.75 -3.03
C SER A 60 5.66 5.95 -2.61
N TRP A 61 5.88 5.86 -1.29
CA TRP A 61 7.02 5.14 -0.73
C TRP A 61 6.64 4.39 0.54
N ARG A 62 7.37 3.31 0.78
CA ARG A 62 7.46 2.61 2.06
C ARG A 62 8.93 2.32 2.32
N VAL A 63 9.39 2.73 3.50
CA VAL A 63 10.75 2.57 3.99
C VAL A 63 10.69 1.92 5.37
N VAL A 64 11.80 1.36 5.82
CA VAL A 64 11.98 0.90 7.19
C VAL A 64 13.11 1.70 7.81
N SER A 65 12.85 2.29 8.96
CA SER A 65 13.87 2.97 9.75
C SER A 65 14.86 1.95 10.32
N GLU A 66 16.05 2.40 10.74
CA GLU A 66 17.07 1.52 11.34
C GLU A 66 16.56 0.79 12.60
N ASP A 67 15.61 1.39 13.31
CA ASP A 67 14.92 0.83 14.46
C ASP A 67 13.89 -0.28 14.12
N GLY A 68 13.67 -0.54 12.83
CA GLY A 68 12.79 -1.58 12.32
C GLY A 68 11.34 -1.16 12.12
N HIS A 69 10.98 0.11 12.37
CA HIS A 69 9.61 0.56 12.15
C HIS A 69 9.35 0.89 10.67
N PRO A 70 8.34 0.29 10.03
CA PRO A 70 7.97 0.63 8.67
C PRO A 70 7.22 1.97 8.63
N VAL A 71 7.69 2.88 7.78
CA VAL A 71 7.12 4.21 7.55
C VAL A 71 6.73 4.33 6.08
N GLY A 72 5.55 4.85 5.80
CA GLY A 72 5.05 5.05 4.44
C GLY A 72 4.44 6.43 4.26
N GLY A 73 4.46 6.90 3.03
CA GLY A 73 3.87 8.18 2.67
C GLY A 73 3.63 8.31 1.17
N SER A 74 2.94 9.38 0.80
CA SER A 74 2.73 9.75 -0.59
C SER A 74 2.70 11.25 -0.76
N VAL A 75 3.27 11.75 -1.87
CA VAL A 75 3.22 13.15 -2.28
C VAL A 75 2.60 13.24 -3.66
N VAL A 76 1.60 14.09 -3.77
CA VAL A 76 0.97 14.45 -5.04
C VAL A 76 1.63 15.70 -5.59
N PHE A 77 2.03 15.67 -6.86
CA PHE A 77 2.60 16.82 -7.56
C PHE A 77 2.12 16.85 -9.00
N SER A 78 2.14 18.03 -9.62
CA SER A 78 1.77 18.19 -11.04
C SER A 78 2.92 18.78 -11.82
N ILE A 79 3.19 18.21 -13.00
CA ILE A 79 4.16 18.71 -13.99
C ILE A 79 3.40 19.51 -15.06
N GLY A 80 3.80 20.77 -15.28
CA GLY A 80 3.11 21.69 -16.19
C GLY A 80 1.76 22.15 -15.62
N GLU A 81 0.75 22.24 -16.48
CA GLU A 81 -0.61 22.59 -16.05
C GLU A 81 -1.21 21.50 -15.17
N PRO A 82 -1.85 21.84 -14.04
CA PRO A 82 -2.64 20.89 -13.28
C PRO A 82 -3.75 20.36 -14.19
N GLY A 83 -3.66 19.09 -14.60
CA GLY A 83 -4.76 18.45 -15.32
C GLY A 83 -6.02 18.52 -14.45
N ALA A 84 -7.17 18.80 -15.08
CA ALA A 84 -8.48 18.87 -14.42
C ALA A 84 -8.94 17.57 -13.74
N ALA A 85 -8.12 16.52 -13.80
CA ALA A 85 -8.37 15.25 -13.15
C ALA A 85 -8.17 15.37 -11.63
N PRO A 86 -9.06 14.80 -10.81
CA PRO A 86 -8.84 14.67 -9.38
C PRO A 86 -7.46 14.04 -9.13
N PRO A 87 -6.74 14.44 -8.08
CA PRO A 87 -5.48 13.80 -7.73
C PRO A 87 -5.70 12.29 -7.66
N PRO A 88 -4.83 11.46 -8.24
CA PRO A 88 -4.93 10.02 -8.09
C PRO A 88 -5.00 9.76 -6.60
N GLN A 89 -6.10 9.19 -6.13
CA GLN A 89 -6.20 8.76 -4.75
C GLN A 89 -5.00 7.84 -4.54
N ALA A 90 -4.20 8.11 -3.50
CA ALA A 90 -3.16 7.20 -3.08
C ALA A 90 -3.86 5.85 -2.94
N ALA A 91 -3.62 4.95 -3.90
CA ALA A 91 -4.26 3.66 -3.89
C ALA A 91 -3.78 3.04 -2.59
N ASP A 92 -4.71 2.86 -1.66
CA ASP A 92 -4.45 2.15 -0.43
C ASP A 92 -3.77 0.87 -0.88
N ILE A 93 -2.52 0.68 -0.48
CA ILE A 93 -1.70 -0.48 -0.89
C ILE A 93 -2.19 -1.68 -0.07
N ALA A 94 -3.50 -1.87 -0.03
CA ALA A 94 -4.15 -3.09 0.34
C ALA A 94 -3.87 -4.05 -0.79
N ASP A 95 -2.97 -4.99 -0.53
CA ASP A 95 -2.81 -6.18 -1.35
C ASP A 95 -4.18 -6.89 -1.39
N ARG A 96 -5.00 -6.55 -2.40
CA ARG A 96 -6.33 -7.16 -2.61
C ARG A 96 -6.36 -8.69 -2.41
N PRO A 97 -5.33 -9.49 -2.81
CA PRO A 97 -5.33 -10.92 -2.50
C PRO A 97 -5.22 -11.24 -1.01
N VAL A 98 -4.46 -10.44 -0.25
CA VAL A 98 -4.32 -10.60 1.21
C VAL A 98 -5.63 -10.23 1.90
N GLU A 99 -6.28 -9.15 1.47
CA GLU A 99 -7.58 -8.75 2.00
C GLU A 99 -8.66 -9.81 1.73
N ALA A 100 -8.69 -10.36 0.52
CA ALA A 100 -9.59 -11.46 0.15
C ALA A 100 -9.32 -12.72 0.99
N ALA A 101 -8.05 -13.06 1.22
CA ALA A 101 -7.67 -14.20 2.05
C ALA A 101 -8.12 -14.02 3.51
N ILE A 102 -7.97 -12.82 4.07
CA ILE A 102 -8.44 -12.49 5.42
C ILE A 102 -9.96 -12.64 5.52
N TRP A 103 -10.71 -12.13 4.52
CA TRP A 103 -12.16 -12.28 4.48
C TRP A 103 -12.61 -13.74 4.39
N LEU A 104 -11.98 -14.54 3.53
CA LEU A 104 -12.27 -15.97 3.40
C LEU A 104 -11.98 -16.73 4.69
N ALA A 105 -10.84 -16.48 5.32
CA ALA A 105 -10.48 -17.09 6.60
C ALA A 105 -11.52 -16.78 7.69
N ARG A 106 -11.97 -15.51 7.77
CA ARG A 106 -13.00 -15.09 8.72
C ARG A 106 -14.34 -15.77 8.49
N ILE A 107 -14.78 -15.87 7.22
CA ILE A 107 -16.02 -16.60 6.87
C ILE A 107 -15.90 -18.08 7.26
N ALA A 108 -14.77 -18.72 6.99
CA ALA A 108 -14.53 -20.12 7.34
C ALA A 108 -14.59 -20.35 8.86
N ILE A 109 -13.96 -19.46 9.65
CA ILE A 109 -14.00 -19.51 11.12
C ILE A 109 -15.44 -19.38 11.62
N TYR A 110 -16.22 -18.42 11.12
CA TYR A 110 -17.61 -18.24 11.55
C TYR A 110 -18.51 -19.40 11.15
N ALA A 111 -18.33 -19.97 9.94
CA ALA A 111 -19.07 -21.16 9.52
C ALA A 111 -18.74 -22.37 10.39
N ALA A 112 -17.46 -22.59 10.68
CA ALA A 112 -17.02 -23.67 11.58
C ALA A 112 -17.58 -23.51 12.99
N LEU A 113 -17.60 -22.27 13.51
CA LEU A 113 -18.14 -21.98 14.84
C LEU A 113 -19.67 -22.16 14.88
N PHE A 114 -20.38 -21.69 13.86
CA PHE A 114 -21.82 -21.88 13.74
C PHE A 114 -22.20 -23.37 13.64
N LEU A 115 -21.51 -24.13 12.79
CA LEU A 115 -21.72 -25.56 12.65
C LEU A 115 -21.32 -26.33 13.92
N GLY A 116 -20.21 -25.96 14.56
CA GLY A 116 -19.75 -26.56 15.80
C GLY A 116 -20.73 -26.36 16.95
N VAL A 117 -21.18 -25.11 17.16
CA VAL A 117 -22.19 -24.77 18.17
C VAL A 117 -23.53 -25.44 17.84
N GLY A 118 -23.96 -25.40 16.57
CA GLY A 118 -25.19 -26.03 16.11
C GLY A 118 -25.18 -27.54 16.31
N ALA A 119 -24.08 -28.22 15.96
CA ALA A 119 -23.92 -29.66 16.15
C ALA A 119 -23.87 -30.04 17.64
N ALA A 120 -23.18 -29.26 18.48
CA ALA A 120 -23.14 -29.48 19.92
C ALA A 120 -24.52 -29.33 20.57
N ALA A 121 -25.26 -28.27 20.21
CA ALA A 121 -26.62 -28.03 20.67
C ALA A 121 -27.58 -29.14 20.20
N PHE A 122 -27.50 -29.53 18.93
CA PHE A 122 -28.32 -30.63 18.40
C PHE A 122 -28.05 -31.95 19.13
N ARG A 123 -26.77 -32.29 19.37
CA ARG A 123 -26.41 -33.47 20.16
C ARG A 123 -26.92 -33.40 21.59
N ALA A 124 -26.88 -32.23 22.24
CA ALA A 124 -27.40 -32.06 23.59
C ALA A 124 -28.93 -32.23 23.67
N VAL A 125 -29.65 -31.79 22.64
CA VAL A 125 -31.12 -31.92 22.57
C VAL A 125 -31.57 -33.34 22.22
N VAL A 126 -30.83 -34.06 21.37
CA VAL A 126 -31.18 -35.42 20.91
C VAL A 126 -30.63 -36.51 21.83
N ALA A 127 -29.68 -36.20 22.71
CA ALA A 127 -29.17 -37.16 23.68
C ALA A 127 -30.29 -37.59 24.65
N PRO A 128 -30.56 -38.91 24.82
CA PRO A 128 -31.55 -39.38 25.77
C PRO A 128 -31.11 -39.05 27.20
N LEU A 129 -32.07 -38.61 28.02
CA LEU A 129 -31.87 -38.36 29.45
C LEU A 129 -31.38 -39.67 30.13
N PRO A 130 -30.32 -39.61 30.96
CA PRO A 130 -29.91 -40.79 31.73
C PRO A 130 -31.02 -41.17 32.72
N HIS A 131 -31.51 -42.41 32.62
CA HIS A 131 -32.40 -43.05 33.59
C HIS A 131 -31.62 -43.63 34.77
#